data_AF-A0AAW5BTI8-F1
#
_entry.id   AF-A0AAW5BTI8-F1
#
_cell.length_a   1.000
_cell.length_b   1.000
_cell.length_c   1.000
_cell.angle_alpha   90.00
_cell.angle_beta   90.00
_cell.angle_gamma   90.00
#
_symmetry.space_group_name_H-M   'P 1'
#
loop_
_entity.id
_entity.type
_entity.pdbx_description
1 polymer ?
#
loop_
_entity_poly.entity_id
_entity_poly.type
_entity_poly.pdbx_seq_one_letter_code
_entity_poly.pdbx_strand_id
1 'polypeptide(L)'
;MLKKSLEASRVLGEAFDRLKQYIIGYRFQNDDEEIKFFKEIKPRLFCRLIYYRKLYNIEMNRPVGSIEAQREYLDAHVRAINAYTQKRLDFIRYFRSGATHLDSLYFLRGQTDTEQY
;
A
#
# COMPACT_ATOMS: atom_id res chain seq x y z
N MET A 1 -2.77 18.11 12.44
CA MET A 1 -2.90 16.80 11.75
C MET A 1 -1.92 16.69 10.59
N LEU A 2 -1.96 17.60 9.62
CA LEU A 2 -1.07 17.66 8.44
C LEU A 2 0.43 17.53 8.75
N LYS A 3 0.96 18.36 9.66
CA LYS A 3 2.38 18.32 10.04
C LYS A 3 2.84 16.93 10.52
N LYS A 4 2.03 16.30 11.38
CA LYS A 4 2.30 14.95 11.90
C LYS A 4 2.26 13.89 10.78
N SER A 5 1.29 13.98 9.86
CA SER A 5 1.20 13.06 8.71
C SER A 5 2.38 13.22 7.75
N LEU A 6 2.85 14.45 7.52
CA LEU A 6 4.01 14.73 6.69
C LEU A 6 5.30 14.18 7.32
N GLU A 7 5.54 14.47 8.60
CA GLU A 7 6.68 13.95 9.35
C GLU A 7 6.69 12.41 9.37
N ALA A 8 5.55 11.79 9.69
CA ALA A 8 5.41 10.34 9.67
C ALA A 8 5.68 9.75 8.28
N SER A 9 5.14 10.37 7.21
CA SER A 9 5.41 9.95 5.83
C SER A 9 6.90 10.07 5.48
N ARG A 10 7.61 11.07 5.98
CA ARG A 10 9.04 11.26 5.69
C ARG A 10 9.86 10.16 6.35
N VAL A 11 9.68 9.96 7.66
CA VAL A 11 10.38 8.92 8.43
C VAL A 11 10.12 7.52 7.85
N LEU A 12 8.85 7.22 7.54
CA LEU A 12 8.50 5.95 6.93
C LEU A 12 9.10 5.82 5.52
N GLY A 13 9.09 6.89 4.72
CA GLY A 13 9.71 6.92 3.39
C GLY A 13 11.20 6.56 3.43
N GLU A 14 11.97 7.22 4.31
CA GLU A 14 13.40 6.95 4.50
C GLU A 14 13.65 5.51 4.97
N ALA A 15 12.83 4.99 5.90
CA ALA A 15 12.91 3.61 6.34
C ALA A 15 12.61 2.62 5.20
N PHE A 16 11.65 2.96 4.33
CA PHE A 16 11.31 2.17 3.16
C PHE A 16 12.42 2.12 2.13
N ASP A 17 13.05 3.25 1.85
CA ASP A 17 14.16 3.32 0.90
C ASP A 17 15.33 2.47 1.40
N ARG A 18 15.66 2.55 2.70
CA ARG A 18 16.67 1.68 3.31
C ARG A 18 16.32 0.20 3.21
N LEU A 19 15.08 -0.17 3.53
CA LEU A 19 14.62 -1.56 3.43
C LEU A 19 14.70 -2.05 1.98
N LYS A 20 14.30 -1.23 1.01
CA LYS A 20 14.37 -1.55 -0.42
C LYS A 20 15.82 -1.81 -0.85
N GLN A 21 16.76 -0.94 -0.47
CA GLN A 21 18.19 -1.13 -0.77
C GLN A 21 18.73 -2.44 -0.18
N TYR A 22 18.36 -2.76 1.07
CA TYR A 22 18.75 -4.01 1.71
C TYR A 22 18.20 -5.24 0.96
N ILE A 23 16.90 -5.24 0.63
CA ILE A 23 16.21 -6.39 0.04
C ILE A 23 16.66 -6.68 -1.40
N ILE A 24 17.13 -5.68 -2.15
CA ILE A 24 17.66 -5.90 -3.51
C ILE A 24 18.83 -6.89 -3.51
N GLY A 25 19.75 -6.78 -2.55
CA GLY A 25 20.88 -7.70 -2.41
C GLY A 25 20.58 -8.92 -1.53
N TYR A 26 19.42 -8.97 -0.89
CA TYR A 26 19.06 -10.07 0.01
C TYR A 26 18.65 -11.32 -0.78
N ARG A 27 19.30 -12.43 -0.45
CA ARG A 27 18.93 -13.77 -0.89
C ARG A 27 18.10 -14.43 0.21
N PHE A 28 16.82 -14.65 -0.07
CA PHE A 28 15.96 -15.42 0.82
C PHE A 28 16.44 -16.89 0.87
N GLN A 29 16.24 -17.51 2.02
CA GLN A 29 16.59 -18.89 2.33
C GLN A 29 15.79 -19.87 1.48
N ASN A 30 14.52 -19.55 1.24
CA ASN A 30 13.58 -20.33 0.44
C ASN A 30 12.38 -19.44 0.02
N ASP A 31 11.53 -20.01 -0.83
CA ASP A 31 10.32 -19.36 -1.33
C ASP A 31 9.38 -18.94 -0.21
N ASP A 32 9.26 -19.73 0.86
CA ASP A 32 8.38 -19.42 2.01
C ASP A 32 8.82 -18.15 2.76
N GLU A 33 10.13 -17.95 2.93
CA GLU A 33 10.66 -16.72 3.53
C GLU A 33 10.38 -15.50 2.63
N GLU A 34 10.57 -15.64 1.32
CA GLU A 34 10.30 -14.59 0.34
C GLU A 34 8.81 -14.23 0.31
N ILE A 35 7.94 -15.24 0.24
CA ILE A 35 6.48 -15.09 0.29
C ILE A 35 6.09 -14.39 1.60
N LYS A 36 6.59 -14.84 2.75
CA LYS A 36 6.29 -14.21 4.05
C LYS A 36 6.71 -12.74 4.07
N PHE A 37 7.86 -12.42 3.48
CA PHE A 37 8.32 -11.05 3.39
C PHE A 37 7.37 -10.18 2.56
N PHE A 38 7.03 -10.59 1.34
CA PHE A 38 6.22 -9.79 0.42
C PHE A 38 4.71 -9.82 0.75
N LYS A 39 4.19 -10.92 1.30
CA LYS A 39 2.78 -11.10 1.68
C LYS A 39 2.43 -10.47 3.02
N GLU A 40 3.35 -10.48 3.99
CA GLU A 40 3.03 -10.07 5.37
C GLU A 40 3.91 -8.96 5.92
N ILE A 41 5.23 -9.10 5.85
CA ILE A 41 6.17 -8.18 6.52
C ILE A 41 6.19 -6.82 5.83
N LYS A 42 6.46 -6.78 4.53
CA LYS A 42 6.50 -5.55 3.72
C LYS A 42 5.15 -4.81 3.78
N PRO A 43 3.98 -5.46 3.60
CA PRO A 43 2.69 -4.76 3.67
C PRO A 43 2.38 -4.11 5.04
N ARG A 44 2.75 -4.74 6.16
CA ARG A 44 2.53 -4.18 7.52
C ARG A 44 3.23 -2.84 7.74
N LEU A 45 4.39 -2.67 7.10
CA LEU A 45 5.11 -1.41 7.12
C LEU A 45 4.52 -0.44 6.08
N PHE A 46 4.22 -0.94 4.86
CA PHE A 46 3.97 -0.08 3.70
C PHE A 46 2.59 0.54 3.73
N CYS A 47 1.63 -0.15 4.33
CA CYS A 47 0.27 0.36 4.52
C CYS A 47 0.29 1.69 5.32
N ARG A 48 1.18 1.84 6.30
CA ARG A 48 1.31 3.07 7.09
C ARG A 48 1.85 4.22 6.25
N LEU A 49 2.85 3.97 5.40
CA LEU A 49 3.39 4.98 4.49
C LEU A 49 2.32 5.46 3.51
N ILE A 50 1.61 4.52 2.88
CA ILE A 50 0.50 4.82 1.96
C ILE A 50 -0.56 5.66 2.69
N TYR A 51 -0.96 5.24 3.89
CA TYR A 51 -1.97 5.93 4.70
C TYR A 51 -1.59 7.38 4.98
N TYR A 52 -0.39 7.64 5.52
CA TYR A 52 0.02 9.01 5.86
C TYR A 52 0.18 9.91 4.64
N ARG A 53 0.70 9.36 3.51
CA ARG A 53 0.77 10.10 2.24
C ARG A 53 -0.62 10.46 1.71
N LYS A 54 -1.55 9.51 1.71
CA LYS A 54 -2.94 9.74 1.28
C LYS A 54 -3.63 10.75 2.18
N LEU A 55 -3.54 10.59 3.49
CA LEU A 55 -4.14 11.51 4.45
C LEU A 55 -3.59 12.94 4.29
N TYR A 56 -2.27 13.08 4.17
CA TYR A 56 -1.64 14.38 3.94
C TYR A 56 -2.19 15.04 2.66
N ASN A 57 -2.23 14.31 1.55
CA ASN A 57 -2.71 14.86 0.27
C ASN A 57 -4.21 15.18 0.28
N ILE A 58 -5.04 14.35 0.92
CA ILE A 58 -6.48 14.60 1.05
C ILE A 58 -6.71 15.88 1.85
N GLU A 59 -6.04 16.03 2.98
CA GLU A 59 -6.23 17.19 3.85
C GLU A 59 -5.61 18.47 3.27
N MET A 60 -4.48 18.37 2.56
CA MET A 60 -3.84 19.53 1.92
C MET A 60 -4.66 20.07 0.75
N ASN A 61 -5.33 19.19 0.00
CA ASN A 61 -6.14 19.56 -1.16
C ASN A 61 -7.64 19.68 -0.84
N ARG A 62 -8.02 19.59 0.45
CA ARG A 62 -9.41 19.74 0.87
C ARG A 62 -9.87 21.18 0.57
N PRO A 63 -10.99 21.39 -0.14
CA PRO A 63 -11.47 22.73 -0.45
C PRO A 63 -11.92 23.46 0.82
N VAL A 64 -11.66 24.76 0.89
CA VAL A 64 -12.13 25.66 1.98
C VAL A 64 -13.59 26.10 1.76
N GLY A 65 -14.26 25.52 0.77
CA GLY A 65 -15.65 25.83 0.39
C GLY A 65 -16.68 25.32 1.40
N SER A 66 -17.95 25.34 0.97
CA SER A 66 -19.09 24.90 1.78
C SER A 66 -18.96 23.44 2.23
N ILE A 67 -19.78 23.06 3.21
CA ILE A 67 -19.82 21.69 3.72
C ILE A 67 -20.14 20.70 2.59
N GLU A 68 -20.99 21.09 1.64
CA GLU A 68 -21.36 20.31 0.46
C GLU A 68 -20.15 20.09 -0.46
N ALA A 69 -19.37 21.15 -0.73
CA ALA A 69 -18.16 21.05 -1.55
C ALA A 69 -17.10 20.14 -0.89
N GLN A 70 -16.94 20.22 0.43
CA GLN A 70 -16.06 19.32 1.17
C GLN A 70 -16.54 17.87 1.17
N ARG A 71 -17.86 17.65 1.28
CA ARG A 71 -18.45 16.31 1.21
C ARG A 71 -18.22 15.69 -0.17
N GLU A 72 -18.52 16.42 -1.23
CA GLU A 72 -18.31 15.93 -2.60
C GLU A 72 -16.85 15.57 -2.87
N TYR A 73 -15.91 16.39 -2.37
CA TYR A 73 -14.48 16.10 -2.43
C TYR A 73 -14.11 14.78 -1.74
N LEU A 74 -14.60 14.53 -0.53
CA LEU A 74 -14.34 13.29 0.21
C LEU A 74 -15.02 12.08 -0.43
N ASP A 75 -16.25 12.24 -0.91
CA ASP A 75 -16.99 11.19 -1.59
C ASP A 75 -16.29 10.76 -2.88
N ALA A 76 -15.64 11.69 -3.59
CA ALA A 76 -14.79 11.36 -4.74
C ALA A 76 -13.62 10.43 -4.35
N HIS A 77 -12.96 10.66 -3.20
CA HIS A 77 -11.91 9.75 -2.70
C HIS A 77 -12.47 8.38 -2.32
N VAL A 78 -13.64 8.33 -1.68
CA VAL A 78 -14.32 7.05 -1.35
C VAL A 78 -14.66 6.28 -2.63
N ARG A 79 -15.23 6.95 -3.64
CA ARG A 79 -15.52 6.34 -4.94
C ARG A 79 -14.25 5.79 -5.61
N ALA A 80 -13.14 6.52 -5.55
CA ALA A 80 -11.86 6.05 -6.08
C ALA A 80 -11.33 4.80 -5.35
N ILE A 81 -11.46 4.74 -4.03
CA ILE A 81 -11.09 3.55 -3.23
C ILE A 81 -11.94 2.34 -3.61
N ASN A 82 -13.25 2.54 -3.76
CA ASN A 82 -14.18 1.48 -4.16
C ASN A 82 -13.87 0.98 -5.58
N ALA A 83 -13.61 1.89 -6.52
CA ALA A 83 -13.21 1.52 -7.88
C ALA A 83 -11.91 0.72 -7.93
N TYR A 84 -10.90 1.11 -7.15
CA TYR A 84 -9.65 0.36 -7.01
C TYR A 84 -9.89 -1.04 -6.44
N THR A 85 -10.70 -1.13 -5.38
CA THR A 85 -11.07 -2.40 -4.74
C THR A 85 -11.79 -3.31 -5.74
N GLN A 86 -12.75 -2.78 -6.50
CA GLN A 86 -13.49 -3.54 -7.49
C GLN A 86 -12.58 -4.07 -8.61
N LYS A 87 -11.64 -3.26 -9.09
CA LYS A 87 -10.65 -3.66 -10.11
C LYS A 87 -9.72 -4.78 -9.64
N ARG A 88 -9.55 -4.95 -8.32
CA ARG A 88 -8.66 -5.95 -7.71
C ARG A 88 -9.42 -6.95 -6.85
N LEU A 89 -10.73 -7.11 -7.09
CA LEU A 89 -11.62 -7.86 -6.20
C LEU A 89 -11.17 -9.31 -6.01
N ASP A 90 -10.72 -9.97 -7.08
CA ASP A 90 -10.28 -11.37 -7.03
C ASP A 90 -9.02 -11.54 -6.18
N PHE A 91 -8.03 -10.65 -6.36
CA PHE A 91 -6.84 -10.61 -5.51
C PHE A 91 -7.21 -10.34 -4.04
N ILE A 92 -8.11 -9.39 -3.79
CA ILE A 92 -8.55 -9.06 -2.42
C ILE A 92 -9.26 -10.26 -1.77
N ARG A 93 -10.12 -10.96 -2.51
CA ARG A 93 -10.79 -12.19 -2.05
C ARG A 93 -9.79 -13.29 -1.75
N TYR A 94 -8.83 -13.52 -2.66
CA TYR A 94 -7.73 -14.44 -2.48
C TYR A 94 -6.94 -14.13 -1.21
N PHE A 95 -6.51 -12.88 -1.04
CA PHE A 95 -5.70 -12.46 0.09
C PHE A 95 -6.46 -12.59 1.42
N ARG A 96 -7.74 -12.19 1.44
CA ARG A 96 -8.59 -12.24 2.65
C ARG A 96 -9.02 -13.65 3.04
N SER A 97 -9.08 -14.60 2.11
CA SER A 97 -9.42 -15.99 2.43
C SER A 97 -8.28 -16.74 3.12
N GLY A 98 -7.07 -16.17 3.14
CA GLY A 98 -5.88 -16.85 3.67
C GLY A 98 -5.38 -17.97 2.75
N ALA A 99 -5.88 -18.04 1.50
CA ALA A 99 -5.41 -19.02 0.54
C ALA A 99 -3.93 -18.82 0.19
N THR A 100 -3.29 -19.91 -0.23
CA THR A 100 -1.84 -19.96 -0.53
C THR A 100 -1.52 -20.47 -1.94
N HIS A 101 -2.51 -21.00 -2.65
CA HIS A 101 -2.33 -21.63 -3.97
C HIS A 101 -1.84 -20.68 -5.08
N LEU A 102 -1.88 -19.35 -4.87
CA LEU A 102 -1.33 -18.35 -5.79
C LEU A 102 -0.15 -17.59 -5.18
N ASP A 103 0.41 -18.04 -4.04
CA ASP A 103 1.45 -17.27 -3.36
C ASP A 103 2.73 -17.17 -4.18
N SER A 104 3.13 -18.25 -4.84
CA SER A 104 4.29 -18.24 -5.74
C SER A 104 4.10 -17.28 -6.91
N LEU A 105 2.87 -17.09 -7.41
CA LEU A 105 2.56 -16.14 -8.47
C LEU A 105 2.59 -14.70 -7.96
N TYR A 106 2.06 -14.45 -6.76
CA TYR A 106 1.88 -13.09 -6.26
C TYR A 106 3.04 -12.55 -5.42
N PHE A 107 3.87 -13.39 -4.82
CA PHE A 107 4.81 -12.94 -3.77
C PHE A 107 6.25 -13.40 -3.97
N LEU A 108 6.60 -14.03 -5.10
CA LEU A 108 7.98 -14.28 -5.50
C LEU A 108 8.45 -13.25 -6.52
N ARG A 109 9.71 -12.81 -6.42
CA ARG A 109 10.34 -11.93 -7.42
C ARG A 109 10.45 -12.62 -8.78
N GLY A 110 10.37 -11.84 -9.85
CA GLY A 110 10.56 -12.32 -11.23
C GLY A 110 9.31 -12.90 -11.90
N GLN A 111 8.15 -12.87 -11.24
CA GLN A 111 6.87 -13.24 -11.86
C GLN A 111 6.37 -12.11 -12.77
N THR A 112 5.96 -12.47 -13.99
CA THR A 112 5.71 -11.56 -15.12
C THR A 112 4.48 -10.66 -15.00
N ASP A 113 3.62 -10.87 -14.01
CA ASP A 113 2.32 -10.18 -13.91
C ASP A 113 2.03 -9.58 -12.52
N THR A 114 3.09 -9.16 -11.81
CA THR A 114 2.91 -8.37 -10.60
C THR A 114 3.52 -6.99 -10.80
N GLU A 115 2.67 -5.96 -10.79
CA GLU A 115 3.06 -4.57 -10.53
C GLU A 115 3.64 -4.46 -9.11
N GLN A 116 4.71 -5.18 -8.82
CA GLN A 116 5.39 -5.21 -7.53
C GLN A 116 6.78 -4.61 -7.67
N TYR A 117 6.84 -3.28 -7.75
CA TYR A 117 8.03 -2.51 -7.40
C TYR A 117 7.68 -1.29 -6.55
#